data_AF-A0A1Y4WJR9-F1
#
_entry.id   AF-A0A1Y4WJR9-F1
#
_cell.length_a   1.000
_cell.length_b   1.000
_cell.length_c   1.000
_cell.angle_alpha   90.00
_cell.angle_beta   90.00
_cell.angle_gamma   90.00
#
_symmetry.space_group_name_H-M   'P 1'
#
loop_
_entity.id
_entity.type
_entity.pdbx_description
1 polymer ?
#
loop_
_entity_poly.entity_id
_entity_poly.type
_entity_poly.pdbx_seq_one_letter_code
_entity_poly.pdbx_strand_id
1 'polypeptide(L)'
;MQPGGKQRRRIRVHQSSRRFVPALFLILETGLYLAFLVWDLRVGGAGSNGIKYLGILLCLVFALWAGAQPGGEHLTGLALAVTAVSDVFLLLLDRNYLFGVGLFCLVQLCYGIRIFHANGGKSWWGLRLGLSGVALVSLRVLGLLNRLNGLALVYFSNFLCNVLSSLGCRGVRARQLSFGLSLFLCCDLCVGIFQNPALVPSALAEFARIGMWLFYLPGQVLIALSALPEPTGGVFP
;
A
#
# COMPACT_ATOMS: atom_id res chain seq x y z
N MET A 1 43.83 14.76 24.44
CA MET A 1 42.38 14.64 24.20
C MET A 1 42.18 13.92 22.87
N GLN A 2 41.70 12.67 22.88
CA GLN A 2 41.58 11.85 21.67
C GLN A 2 40.36 12.27 20.82
N PRO A 3 40.53 12.67 19.54
CA PRO A 3 39.44 13.08 18.66
C PRO A 3 38.47 11.93 18.28
N GLY A 4 38.85 10.67 18.49
CA GLY A 4 38.04 9.49 18.12
C GLY A 4 36.78 9.24 18.97
N GLY A 5 36.72 9.75 20.20
CA GLY A 5 35.59 9.50 21.12
C GLY A 5 34.30 10.24 20.73
N LYS A 6 34.41 11.51 20.29
CA LYS A 6 33.26 12.31 19.85
C LYS A 6 32.66 11.78 18.54
N GLN A 7 33.50 11.32 17.62
CA GLN A 7 33.06 10.79 16.33
C GLN A 7 32.36 9.43 16.46
N ARG A 8 32.91 8.51 17.27
CA ARG A 8 32.24 7.23 17.60
C ARG A 8 30.90 7.44 18.31
N ARG A 9 30.80 8.42 19.22
CA ARG A 9 29.54 8.74 19.92
C ARG A 9 28.48 9.31 18.98
N ARG A 10 28.86 10.22 18.06
CA ARG A 10 27.94 10.75 17.01
C ARG A 10 27.43 9.65 16.07
N ILE A 11 28.29 8.75 15.62
CA ILE A 11 27.91 7.63 14.75
C ILE A 11 26.93 6.69 15.47
N ARG A 12 27.18 6.37 16.74
CA ARG A 12 26.30 5.48 17.53
C ARG A 12 24.92 6.10 17.81
N VAL A 13 24.85 7.40 18.10
CA VAL A 13 23.57 8.11 18.29
C VAL A 13 22.78 8.18 16.98
N HIS A 14 23.45 8.44 15.85
CA HIS A 14 22.81 8.46 14.53
C HIS A 14 22.28 7.08 14.10
N GLN A 15 23.02 6.01 14.37
CA GLN A 15 22.55 4.63 14.13
C GLN A 15 21.41 4.20 15.07
N SER A 16 21.43 4.62 16.33
CA SER A 16 20.35 4.33 17.30
C SER A 16 19.03 4.97 16.87
N SER A 17 19.05 6.25 16.50
CA SER A 17 17.87 6.96 16.00
C SER A 17 17.30 6.33 14.72
N ARG A 18 18.16 5.83 13.82
CA ARG A 18 17.76 5.13 12.59
C ARG A 18 17.01 3.81 12.81
N ARG A 19 17.20 3.13 13.94
CA ARG A 19 16.44 1.91 14.29
C ARG A 19 15.24 2.20 15.19
N PHE A 20 15.31 3.26 15.98
CA PHE A 20 14.23 3.65 16.87
C PHE A 20 12.96 4.06 16.12
N VAL A 21 13.08 4.88 15.07
CA VAL A 21 11.89 5.38 14.34
C VAL A 21 11.08 4.24 13.69
N PRO A 22 11.67 3.29 12.94
CA PRO A 22 10.93 2.13 12.43
C PRO A 22 10.32 1.26 13.53
N ALA A 23 11.01 1.09 14.66
CA ALA A 23 10.47 0.31 15.79
C ALA A 23 9.25 1.00 16.42
N LEU A 24 9.32 2.31 16.66
CA LEU A 24 8.20 3.10 17.18
C LEU A 24 7.02 3.08 16.21
N PHE A 25 7.28 3.27 14.90
CA PHE A 25 6.28 3.17 13.85
C PHE A 25 5.54 1.83 13.91
N LEU A 26 6.27 0.72 13.95
CA LEU A 26 5.69 -0.63 14.03
C LEU A 26 4.86 -0.84 15.30
N ILE A 27 5.32 -0.34 16.45
CA ILE A 27 4.58 -0.45 17.72
C ILE A 27 3.25 0.32 17.64
N LEU A 28 3.30 1.56 17.16
CA LEU A 28 2.11 2.41 17.02
C LEU A 28 1.11 1.82 16.02
N GLU A 29 1.58 1.40 14.84
CA GLU A 29 0.75 0.76 13.82
C GLU A 29 0.13 -0.55 14.32
N THR A 30 0.89 -1.37 15.04
CA THR A 30 0.36 -2.60 15.65
C THR A 30 -0.73 -2.28 16.69
N GLY A 31 -0.51 -1.24 17.51
CA GLY A 31 -1.52 -0.76 18.46
C GLY A 31 -2.81 -0.30 17.78
N LEU A 32 -2.70 0.55 16.75
CA LEU A 32 -3.84 1.02 15.97
C LEU A 32 -4.56 -0.14 15.25
N TYR A 33 -3.80 -1.05 14.66
CA TYR A 33 -4.30 -2.23 13.97
C TYR A 33 -5.13 -3.12 14.89
N LEU A 34 -4.57 -3.49 16.05
CA LEU A 34 -5.28 -4.30 17.02
C LEU A 34 -6.51 -3.58 17.58
N ALA A 35 -6.40 -2.26 17.82
CA ALA A 35 -7.51 -1.46 18.35
C ALA A 35 -8.71 -1.45 17.41
N PHE A 36 -8.53 -1.11 16.12
CA PHE A 36 -9.66 -1.10 15.19
C PHE A 36 -10.13 -2.51 14.84
N LEU A 37 -9.23 -3.51 14.75
CA LEU A 37 -9.63 -4.86 14.35
C LEU A 37 -10.48 -5.53 15.44
N VAL A 38 -10.10 -5.37 16.71
CA VAL A 38 -10.92 -5.82 17.85
C VAL A 38 -12.26 -5.07 17.89
N TRP A 39 -12.27 -3.78 17.57
CA TRP A 39 -13.49 -2.99 17.47
C TRP A 39 -14.43 -3.53 16.37
N ASP A 40 -13.90 -3.77 15.17
CA ASP A 40 -14.66 -4.27 14.03
C ASP A 40 -15.24 -5.68 14.27
N LEU A 41 -14.52 -6.52 15.01
CA LEU A 41 -14.96 -7.86 15.41
C LEU A 41 -16.05 -7.84 16.49
N ARG A 42 -16.01 -6.88 17.42
CA ARG A 42 -16.95 -6.83 18.57
C ARG A 42 -18.18 -5.96 18.33
N VAL A 43 -18.01 -4.83 17.63
CA VAL A 43 -19.02 -3.75 17.50
C VAL A 43 -19.54 -3.62 16.07
N GLY A 44 -18.96 -4.34 15.09
CA GLY A 44 -19.46 -4.38 13.72
C GLY A 44 -18.94 -3.25 12.82
N GLY A 45 -17.88 -2.54 13.24
CA GLY A 45 -17.11 -1.62 12.38
C GLY A 45 -17.60 -0.17 12.33
N ALA A 46 -18.80 0.13 12.85
CA ALA A 46 -19.26 1.50 13.00
C ALA A 46 -18.34 2.29 13.95
N GLY A 47 -17.84 3.44 13.50
CA GLY A 47 -17.02 4.35 14.30
C GLY A 47 -15.50 4.09 14.29
N SER A 48 -15.02 3.01 13.67
CA SER A 48 -13.57 2.70 13.63
C SER A 48 -12.80 3.43 12.52
N ASN A 49 -13.50 4.11 11.60
CA ASN A 49 -12.91 4.79 10.43
C ASN A 49 -11.85 5.83 10.82
N GLY A 50 -12.02 6.54 11.93
CA GLY A 50 -11.02 7.49 12.43
C GLY A 50 -9.70 6.83 12.82
N ILE A 51 -9.76 5.66 13.46
CA ILE A 51 -8.56 4.89 13.86
C ILE A 51 -7.86 4.32 12.63
N LYS A 52 -8.64 3.79 11.67
CA LYS A 52 -8.15 3.30 10.38
C LYS A 52 -7.42 4.40 9.61
N TYR A 53 -8.04 5.57 9.51
CA TYR A 53 -7.45 6.72 8.82
C TYR A 53 -6.21 7.26 9.54
N LEU A 54 -6.16 7.21 10.87
CA LEU A 54 -4.95 7.55 11.62
C LEU A 54 -3.78 6.61 11.28
N GLY A 55 -4.03 5.31 11.10
CA GLY A 55 -3.01 4.36 10.62
C GLY A 55 -2.51 4.73 9.21
N ILE A 56 -3.43 5.08 8.30
CA ILE A 56 -3.06 5.55 6.95
C ILE A 56 -2.15 6.78 7.00
N LEU A 57 -2.49 7.77 7.84
CA LEU A 57 -1.68 8.97 8.02
C LEU A 57 -0.31 8.67 8.64
N LEU A 58 -0.24 7.72 9.58
CA LEU A 58 1.02 7.31 10.19
C LEU A 58 1.93 6.62 9.17
N CYS A 59 1.40 5.74 8.32
CA CYS A 59 2.10 5.16 7.17
C CYS A 59 2.63 6.25 6.22
N LEU A 60 1.82 7.26 5.91
CA LEU A 60 2.23 8.39 5.08
C LEU A 60 3.39 9.19 5.72
N VAL A 61 3.23 9.60 6.99
CA VAL A 61 4.26 10.37 7.72
C VAL A 61 5.56 9.58 7.77
N PHE A 62 5.49 8.27 8.05
CA PHE A 62 6.66 7.40 8.07
C PHE A 62 7.34 7.33 6.69
N ALA A 63 6.57 7.14 5.62
CA ALA A 63 7.13 7.05 4.27
C ALA A 63 7.75 8.36 3.78
N LEU A 64 7.17 9.52 4.13
CA LEU A 64 7.76 10.83 3.84
C LEU A 64 9.07 11.02 4.60
N TRP A 65 9.10 10.67 5.89
CA TRP A 65 10.33 10.70 6.68
C TRP A 65 11.40 9.77 6.10
N ALA A 66 11.03 8.53 5.77
CA ALA A 66 11.96 7.53 5.22
C ALA A 66 12.48 7.95 3.84
N GLY A 67 11.61 8.49 2.98
CA GLY A 67 11.96 9.03 1.67
C GLY A 67 12.92 10.22 1.77
N ALA A 68 12.77 11.09 2.77
CA ALA A 68 13.68 12.23 2.98
C ALA A 68 15.09 11.84 3.45
N GLN A 69 15.32 10.57 3.83
CA GLN A 69 16.64 10.09 4.20
C GLN A 69 17.54 9.87 2.97
N PRO A 70 18.88 10.00 3.10
CA PRO A 70 19.80 9.67 2.02
C PRO A 70 19.60 8.23 1.52
N GLY A 71 19.27 8.10 0.23
CA GLY A 71 19.00 6.82 -0.42
C GLY A 71 17.60 6.25 -0.15
N GLY A 72 16.67 7.00 0.47
CA GLY A 72 15.27 6.62 0.65
C GLY A 72 14.47 6.68 -0.67
N GLU A 73 13.27 6.10 -0.67
CA GLU A 73 12.42 6.05 -1.85
C GLU A 73 11.26 7.06 -1.77
N HIS A 74 11.42 8.20 -2.45
CA HIS A 74 10.46 9.30 -2.43
C HIS A 74 9.11 8.95 -3.07
N LEU A 75 9.11 8.08 -4.10
CA LEU A 75 7.90 7.78 -4.87
C LEU A 75 6.86 7.03 -4.02
N THR A 76 7.29 6.32 -2.98
CA THR A 76 6.41 5.67 -2.01
C THR A 76 5.65 6.68 -1.16
N GLY A 77 6.32 7.75 -0.72
CA GLY A 77 5.67 8.83 0.04
C GLY A 77 4.63 9.55 -0.81
N LEU A 78 4.92 9.83 -2.08
CA LEU A 78 3.95 10.39 -3.03
C LEU A 78 2.75 9.46 -3.23
N ALA A 79 3.00 8.17 -3.47
CA ALA A 79 1.93 7.18 -3.64
C ALA A 79 1.02 7.13 -2.40
N LEU A 80 1.58 7.08 -1.19
CA LEU A 80 0.80 7.06 0.05
C LEU A 80 0.08 8.38 0.33
N ALA A 81 0.61 9.52 -0.15
CA ALA A 81 -0.08 10.80 -0.03
C ALA A 81 -1.36 10.80 -0.87
N VAL A 82 -1.26 10.30 -2.11
CA VAL A 82 -2.43 10.14 -2.99
C VAL A 82 -3.39 9.08 -2.44
N THR A 83 -2.90 7.99 -1.85
CA THR A 83 -3.72 7.00 -1.14
C THR A 83 -4.50 7.63 0.01
N ALA A 84 -3.86 8.45 0.86
CA ALA A 84 -4.55 9.12 1.97
C ALA A 84 -5.68 10.03 1.44
N VAL A 85 -5.45 10.79 0.36
CA VAL A 85 -6.49 11.61 -0.26
C VAL A 85 -7.61 10.74 -0.84
N SER A 86 -7.29 9.61 -1.47
CA SER A 86 -8.28 8.63 -1.96
C SER A 86 -9.16 8.12 -0.82
N ASP A 87 -8.54 7.75 0.30
CA ASP A 87 -9.23 7.23 1.48
C ASP A 87 -10.10 8.28 2.17
N VAL A 88 -9.87 9.58 1.99
CA VAL A 88 -10.86 10.58 2.42
C VAL A 88 -12.19 10.35 1.72
N PHE A 89 -12.19 10.10 0.40
CA PHE A 89 -13.43 9.86 -0.35
C PHE A 89 -14.04 8.50 -0.04
N LEU A 90 -13.20 7.46 0.01
CA LEU A 90 -13.65 6.07 0.13
C LEU A 90 -13.95 5.64 1.56
N LEU A 91 -13.13 6.03 2.53
CA LEU A 91 -13.26 5.61 3.93
C LEU A 91 -14.01 6.63 4.80
N LEU A 92 -13.64 7.92 4.72
CA LEU A 92 -14.20 8.93 5.64
C LEU A 92 -15.54 9.47 5.17
N LEU A 93 -15.62 9.81 3.89
CA LEU A 93 -16.81 10.43 3.32
C LEU A 93 -17.79 9.40 2.74
N ASP A 94 -17.32 8.17 2.47
CA ASP A 94 -18.07 7.07 1.86
C ASP A 94 -18.91 7.54 0.64
N ARG A 95 -18.32 8.39 -0.19
CA ARG A 95 -18.98 9.02 -1.33
C ARG A 95 -17.98 9.38 -2.41
N ASN A 96 -18.47 9.61 -3.63
CA ASN A 96 -17.63 9.97 -4.78
C ASN A 96 -16.59 8.87 -5.12
N TYR A 97 -16.98 7.59 -5.08
CA TYR A 97 -16.10 6.45 -5.37
C TYR A 97 -15.32 6.58 -6.68
N LEU A 98 -15.90 7.19 -7.71
CA LEU A 98 -15.23 7.42 -8.98
C LEU A 98 -13.93 8.24 -8.82
N PHE A 99 -13.95 9.26 -7.95
CA PHE A 99 -12.75 10.07 -7.67
C PHE A 99 -11.74 9.29 -6.85
N GLY A 100 -12.17 8.56 -5.81
CA GLY A 100 -11.27 7.71 -5.02
C GLY A 100 -10.57 6.64 -5.87
N VAL A 101 -11.33 5.86 -6.65
CA VAL A 101 -10.76 4.86 -7.57
C VAL A 101 -9.86 5.53 -8.63
N GLY A 102 -10.22 6.72 -9.11
CA GLY A 102 -9.39 7.51 -10.02
C GLY A 102 -8.04 7.93 -9.42
N LEU A 103 -8.03 8.34 -8.15
CA LEU A 103 -6.79 8.63 -7.42
C LEU A 103 -5.95 7.36 -7.24
N PHE A 104 -6.58 6.21 -6.99
CA PHE A 104 -5.88 4.94 -6.95
C PHE A 104 -5.23 4.55 -8.29
N CYS A 105 -5.77 4.97 -9.45
CA CYS A 105 -5.03 4.84 -10.72
C CYS A 105 -3.69 5.61 -10.70
N LEU A 106 -3.64 6.80 -10.10
CA LEU A 106 -2.39 7.56 -9.94
C LEU A 106 -1.42 6.88 -8.97
N VAL A 107 -1.94 6.28 -7.90
CA VAL A 107 -1.16 5.44 -6.98
C VAL A 107 -0.51 4.27 -7.75
N GLN A 108 -1.28 3.60 -8.62
CA GLN A 108 -0.75 2.51 -9.43
C GLN A 108 0.27 2.97 -10.47
N LEU A 109 0.17 4.21 -10.98
CA LEU A 109 1.21 4.80 -11.82
C LEU A 109 2.50 5.00 -11.03
N CYS A 110 2.43 5.52 -9.79
CA CYS A 110 3.59 5.69 -8.92
C CYS A 110 4.27 4.35 -8.63
N TYR A 111 3.52 3.32 -8.26
CA TYR A 111 4.08 1.98 -8.05
C TYR A 111 4.64 1.38 -9.35
N GLY A 112 3.96 1.59 -10.47
CA GLY A 112 4.42 1.14 -11.79
C GLY A 112 5.77 1.75 -12.17
N ILE A 113 5.95 3.06 -11.99
CA ILE A 113 7.21 3.76 -12.23
C ILE A 113 8.30 3.21 -11.31
N ARG A 114 8.01 3.04 -10.01
CA ARG A 114 8.96 2.48 -9.04
C ARG A 114 9.44 1.09 -9.45
N ILE A 115 8.51 0.22 -9.83
CA ILE A 115 8.80 -1.17 -10.26
C ILE A 115 9.56 -1.18 -11.58
N PHE A 116 9.22 -0.28 -12.51
CA PHE A 116 9.92 -0.14 -13.78
C PHE A 116 11.41 0.18 -13.57
N HIS A 117 11.73 1.12 -12.67
CA HIS A 117 13.11 1.43 -12.31
C HIS A 117 13.80 0.24 -11.63
N ALA A 118 13.11 -0.46 -10.72
CA ALA A 118 13.66 -1.61 -10.01
C ALA A 118 13.95 -2.83 -10.91
N ASN A 119 13.17 -3.01 -11.98
CA ASN A 119 13.31 -4.12 -12.94
C ASN A 119 14.23 -3.81 -14.13
N GLY A 120 14.99 -2.71 -14.09
CA GLY A 120 15.91 -2.32 -15.16
C GLY A 120 15.21 -1.85 -16.43
N GLY A 121 14.03 -1.23 -16.31
CA GLY A 121 13.31 -0.63 -17.45
C GLY A 121 12.47 -1.61 -18.27
N LYS A 122 12.21 -2.83 -17.77
CA LYS A 122 11.31 -3.78 -18.43
C LYS A 122 9.86 -3.32 -18.27
N SER A 123 9.19 -3.05 -19.39
CA SER A 123 7.81 -2.59 -19.39
C SER A 123 6.80 -3.70 -19.69
N TRP A 124 5.71 -3.69 -18.92
CA TRP A 124 4.55 -4.58 -19.08
C TRP A 124 3.34 -3.86 -19.71
N TRP A 125 3.56 -2.74 -20.42
CA TRP A 125 2.47 -1.93 -21.01
C TRP A 125 1.53 -2.73 -21.91
N GLY A 126 2.06 -3.65 -22.73
CA GLY A 126 1.24 -4.52 -23.58
C GLY A 126 0.26 -5.37 -22.78
N LEU A 127 0.72 -6.01 -21.69
CA LEU A 127 -0.15 -6.80 -20.83
C LEU A 127 -1.17 -5.93 -20.08
N ARG A 128 -0.76 -4.74 -19.60
CA ARG A 128 -1.66 -3.80 -18.90
C ARG A 128 -2.82 -3.36 -19.79
N LEU A 129 -2.52 -2.96 -21.02
CA LEU A 129 -3.51 -2.55 -22.01
C LEU A 129 -4.38 -3.73 -22.44
N GLY A 130 -3.78 -4.90 -22.66
CA GLY A 130 -4.49 -6.14 -23.00
C GLY A 130 -5.50 -6.55 -21.93
N LEU A 131 -5.07 -6.67 -20.67
CA LEU A 131 -5.94 -7.04 -19.55
C LEU A 131 -7.04 -6.00 -19.33
N SER A 132 -6.69 -4.71 -19.39
CA SER A 132 -7.68 -3.63 -19.24
C SER A 132 -8.72 -3.65 -20.38
N GLY A 133 -8.28 -3.88 -21.63
CA GLY A 133 -9.17 -4.02 -22.78
C GLY A 133 -10.11 -5.20 -22.66
N VAL A 134 -9.58 -6.38 -22.31
CA VAL A 134 -10.40 -7.58 -22.05
C VAL A 134 -11.40 -7.33 -20.94
N ALA A 135 -10.99 -6.72 -19.83
CA ALA A 135 -11.87 -6.44 -18.70
C ALA A 135 -13.02 -5.48 -19.08
N LEU A 136 -12.73 -4.44 -19.87
CA LEU A 136 -13.75 -3.50 -20.37
C LEU A 136 -14.72 -4.16 -21.35
N VAL A 137 -14.23 -5.01 -22.26
CA VAL A 137 -15.09 -5.77 -23.18
C VAL A 137 -15.98 -6.74 -22.40
N SER A 138 -15.44 -7.45 -21.40
CA SER A 138 -16.22 -8.33 -20.54
C SER A 138 -17.34 -7.59 -19.82
N LEU A 139 -17.08 -6.40 -19.24
CA LEU A 139 -18.13 -5.59 -18.63
C LEU A 139 -19.20 -5.15 -19.63
N ARG A 140 -18.79 -4.82 -20.86
CA ARG A 140 -19.72 -4.43 -21.94
C ARG A 140 -20.65 -5.60 -22.29
N VAL A 141 -20.09 -6.79 -22.48
CA VAL A 141 -20.84 -8.01 -22.84
C VAL A 141 -21.80 -8.42 -21.72
N LEU A 142 -21.38 -8.28 -20.46
CA LEU A 142 -22.22 -8.59 -19.29
C LEU A 142 -23.27 -7.51 -18.96
N GLY A 143 -23.30 -6.39 -19.69
CA GLY A 143 -24.21 -5.27 -19.41
C GLY A 143 -23.90 -4.49 -18.12
N LEU A 144 -22.71 -4.68 -17.54
CA LEU A 144 -22.28 -4.08 -16.26
C LEU A 144 -21.38 -2.84 -16.43
N LEU A 145 -21.16 -2.40 -17.67
CA LEU A 145 -20.28 -1.28 -17.96
C LEU A 145 -20.92 0.06 -17.57
N ASN A 146 -20.46 0.60 -16.46
CA ASN A 146 -20.66 2.00 -16.07
C ASN A 146 -19.29 2.66 -15.80
N ARG A 147 -19.28 3.98 -15.57
CA ARG A 147 -18.03 4.75 -15.37
C ARG A 147 -17.19 4.20 -14.20
N LEU A 148 -17.84 3.82 -13.10
CA LEU A 148 -17.16 3.33 -11.91
C LEU A 148 -16.58 1.92 -12.14
N ASN A 149 -17.39 0.99 -12.63
CA ASN A 149 -16.97 -0.39 -12.89
C ASN A 149 -15.85 -0.45 -13.94
N GLY A 150 -15.97 0.36 -15.00
CA GLY A 150 -14.94 0.46 -16.03
C GLY A 150 -13.62 0.97 -15.46
N LEU A 151 -13.66 2.04 -14.66
CA LEU A 151 -12.46 2.58 -14.01
C LEU A 151 -11.87 1.61 -12.99
N ALA A 152 -12.69 0.94 -12.20
CA ALA A 152 -12.27 -0.04 -11.20
C ALA A 152 -11.54 -1.23 -11.85
N LEU A 153 -12.01 -1.74 -12.99
CA LEU A 153 -11.30 -2.84 -13.68
C LEU A 153 -10.03 -2.38 -14.40
N VAL A 154 -9.98 -1.16 -14.93
CA VAL A 154 -8.74 -0.58 -15.46
C VAL A 154 -7.71 -0.44 -14.33
N TYR A 155 -8.13 0.10 -13.18
CA TYR A 155 -7.32 0.16 -11.96
C TYR A 155 -6.81 -1.22 -11.56
N PHE A 156 -7.73 -2.18 -11.37
CA PHE A 156 -7.41 -3.53 -10.87
C PHE A 156 -6.45 -4.27 -11.81
N SER A 157 -6.65 -4.16 -13.13
CA SER A 157 -5.77 -4.77 -14.14
C SER A 157 -4.34 -4.22 -14.05
N ASN A 158 -4.20 -2.90 -13.88
CA ASN A 158 -2.91 -2.25 -13.72
C ASN A 158 -2.25 -2.59 -12.37
N PHE A 159 -3.06 -2.68 -11.32
CA PHE A 159 -2.61 -3.08 -10.00
C PHE A 159 -2.11 -4.52 -9.98
N LEU A 160 -2.85 -5.46 -10.58
CA LEU A 160 -2.44 -6.86 -10.72
C LEU A 160 -1.09 -6.97 -11.47
N CYS A 161 -0.93 -6.21 -12.56
CA CYS A 161 0.35 -6.14 -13.26
C CYS A 161 1.48 -5.61 -12.36
N ASN A 162 1.21 -4.62 -11.50
CA ASN A 162 2.20 -4.12 -10.52
C ASN A 162 2.60 -5.23 -9.53
N VAL A 163 1.63 -5.93 -8.94
CA VAL A 163 1.90 -7.04 -8.00
C VAL A 163 2.77 -8.12 -8.67
N LEU A 164 2.37 -8.58 -9.86
CA LEU A 164 3.11 -9.62 -10.57
C LEU A 164 4.51 -9.16 -10.97
N SER A 165 4.65 -7.91 -11.43
CA SER A 165 5.95 -7.33 -11.80
C SER A 165 6.86 -7.12 -10.58
N SER A 166 6.30 -6.79 -9.41
CA SER A 166 7.09 -6.56 -8.19
C SER A 166 7.67 -7.85 -7.61
N LEU A 167 7.02 -9.00 -7.83
CA LEU A 167 7.53 -10.31 -7.39
C LEU A 167 8.85 -10.69 -8.05
N GLY A 168 9.13 -10.17 -9.26
CA GLY A 168 10.39 -10.37 -9.97
C GLY A 168 11.54 -9.46 -9.50
N CYS A 169 11.23 -8.39 -8.76
CA CYS A 169 12.23 -7.43 -8.29
C CYS A 169 13.10 -8.03 -7.17
N ARG A 170 14.40 -7.73 -7.18
CA ARG A 170 15.36 -8.15 -6.14
C ARG A 170 15.65 -7.02 -5.16
N GLY A 171 16.04 -7.37 -3.94
CA GLY A 171 16.35 -6.42 -2.86
C GLY A 171 15.36 -6.48 -1.71
N VAL A 172 15.75 -5.98 -0.54
CA VAL A 172 14.90 -6.02 0.66
C VAL A 172 13.69 -5.12 0.48
N ARG A 173 13.90 -3.90 -0.05
CA ARG A 173 12.81 -2.95 -0.31
C ARG A 173 11.80 -3.49 -1.31
N ALA A 174 12.29 -4.09 -2.39
CA ALA A 174 11.46 -4.69 -3.43
C ALA A 174 10.56 -5.79 -2.87
N ARG A 175 11.10 -6.67 -2.02
CA ARG A 175 10.31 -7.71 -1.34
C ARG A 175 9.27 -7.12 -0.41
N GLN A 176 9.62 -6.11 0.40
CA GLN A 176 8.65 -5.43 1.27
C GLN A 176 7.51 -4.80 0.47
N LEU A 177 7.84 -4.07 -0.61
CA LEU A 177 6.85 -3.52 -1.52
C LEU A 177 5.96 -4.64 -2.09
N SER A 178 6.56 -5.73 -2.58
CA SER A 178 5.80 -6.81 -3.20
C SER A 178 4.86 -7.50 -2.21
N PHE A 179 5.31 -7.80 -0.98
CA PHE A 179 4.43 -8.34 0.05
C PHE A 179 3.32 -7.37 0.42
N GLY A 180 3.63 -6.07 0.54
CA GLY A 180 2.64 -5.04 0.81
C GLY A 180 1.59 -4.91 -0.30
N LEU A 181 2.00 -4.92 -1.56
CA LEU A 181 1.10 -4.92 -2.72
C LEU A 181 0.27 -6.21 -2.79
N SER A 182 0.83 -7.37 -2.47
CA SER A 182 0.05 -8.63 -2.41
C SER A 182 -1.02 -8.59 -1.32
N LEU A 183 -0.74 -8.02 -0.15
CA LEU A 183 -1.77 -7.82 0.88
C LEU A 183 -2.83 -6.81 0.43
N PHE A 184 -2.43 -5.71 -0.23
CA PHE A 184 -3.38 -4.79 -0.85
C PHE A 184 -4.27 -5.48 -1.89
N LEU A 185 -3.75 -6.45 -2.65
CA LEU A 185 -4.55 -7.23 -3.59
C LEU A 185 -5.58 -8.07 -2.87
N CYS A 186 -5.22 -8.71 -1.75
CA CYS A 186 -6.19 -9.41 -0.91
C CYS A 186 -7.25 -8.47 -0.35
N CYS A 187 -6.88 -7.23 0.03
CA CYS A 187 -7.85 -6.21 0.45
C CYS A 187 -8.83 -5.89 -0.69
N ASP A 188 -8.35 -5.56 -1.89
CA ASP A 188 -9.20 -5.23 -3.05
C ASP A 188 -10.14 -6.36 -3.44
N LEU A 189 -9.67 -7.62 -3.35
CA LEU A 189 -10.54 -8.78 -3.57
C LEU A 189 -11.65 -8.84 -2.51
N CYS A 190 -11.33 -8.54 -1.24
CA CYS A 190 -12.34 -8.43 -0.18
C CYS A 190 -13.31 -7.27 -0.43
N VAL A 191 -12.84 -6.12 -0.91
CA VAL A 191 -13.70 -5.00 -1.36
C VAL A 191 -14.65 -5.50 -2.45
N GLY A 192 -14.11 -6.05 -3.55
CA GLY A 192 -14.94 -6.58 -4.65
C GLY A 192 -16.04 -7.56 -4.20
N ILE A 193 -15.72 -8.45 -3.26
CA ILE A 193 -16.68 -9.38 -2.64
C ILE A 193 -17.69 -8.63 -1.76
N PHE A 194 -17.25 -7.72 -0.90
CA PHE A 194 -18.09 -6.97 0.01
C PHE A 194 -19.13 -6.11 -0.72
N GLN A 195 -18.77 -5.54 -1.88
CA GLN A 195 -19.71 -4.83 -2.75
C GLN A 195 -20.67 -5.77 -3.52
N ASN A 196 -20.34 -7.06 -3.67
CA ASN A 196 -21.14 -8.03 -4.44
C ASN A 196 -21.33 -9.35 -3.67
N PRO A 197 -21.92 -9.32 -2.45
CA PRO A 197 -21.95 -10.48 -1.56
C PRO A 197 -22.76 -11.65 -2.11
N ALA A 198 -23.71 -11.39 -3.02
CA ALA A 198 -24.53 -12.42 -3.66
C ALA A 198 -23.75 -13.38 -4.58
N LEU A 199 -22.52 -13.03 -4.96
CA LEU A 199 -21.68 -13.84 -5.84
C LEU A 199 -20.92 -14.95 -5.11
N VAL A 200 -20.95 -14.97 -3.78
CA VAL A 200 -20.14 -15.87 -2.96
C VAL A 200 -20.94 -16.47 -1.79
N PRO A 201 -20.48 -17.56 -1.17
CA PRO A 201 -21.07 -18.07 0.06
C PRO A 201 -21.06 -17.03 1.19
N SER A 202 -22.07 -17.05 2.06
CA SER A 202 -22.23 -16.09 3.16
C SER A 202 -21.00 -15.99 4.08
N ALA A 203 -20.35 -17.11 4.37
CA ALA A 203 -19.13 -17.14 5.17
C ALA A 203 -17.98 -16.32 4.53
N LEU A 204 -17.88 -16.33 3.19
CA LEU A 204 -16.85 -15.55 2.49
C LEU A 204 -17.20 -14.07 2.44
N ALA A 205 -18.48 -13.72 2.33
CA ALA A 205 -18.95 -12.33 2.42
C ALA A 205 -18.69 -11.73 3.81
N GLU A 206 -18.96 -12.48 4.88
CA GLU A 206 -18.64 -12.06 6.25
C GLU A 206 -17.13 -11.95 6.49
N PHE A 207 -16.36 -12.89 5.95
CA PHE A 207 -14.90 -12.79 5.97
C PHE A 207 -14.44 -11.51 5.26
N ALA A 208 -14.95 -11.21 4.06
CA ALA A 208 -14.56 -10.05 3.28
C ALA A 208 -14.79 -8.73 4.03
N ARG A 209 -15.88 -8.61 4.80
CA ARG A 209 -16.18 -7.43 5.65
C ARG A 209 -15.01 -7.09 6.58
N ILE A 210 -14.41 -8.09 7.23
CA ILE A 210 -13.25 -7.91 8.13
C ILE A 210 -11.94 -7.94 7.34
N GLY A 211 -11.89 -8.79 6.32
CA GLY A 211 -10.75 -9.10 5.47
C GLY A 211 -10.18 -7.87 4.76
N MET A 212 -11.04 -6.94 4.33
CA MET A 212 -10.61 -5.65 3.78
C MET A 212 -9.55 -5.00 4.69
N TRP A 213 -9.90 -4.79 5.95
CA TRP A 213 -9.01 -4.11 6.90
C TRP A 213 -7.94 -5.00 7.51
N LEU A 214 -8.19 -6.31 7.59
CA LEU A 214 -7.19 -7.32 7.97
C LEU A 214 -5.96 -7.24 7.06
N PHE A 215 -6.16 -7.03 5.76
CA PHE A 215 -5.06 -6.96 4.79
C PHE A 215 -4.60 -5.54 4.50
N TYR A 216 -5.48 -4.54 4.55
CA TYR A 216 -5.18 -3.17 4.16
C TYR A 216 -4.04 -2.55 4.97
N LEU A 217 -4.18 -2.43 6.30
CA LEU A 217 -3.18 -1.72 7.10
C LEU A 217 -1.83 -2.46 7.12
N PRO A 218 -1.76 -3.78 7.33
CA PRO A 218 -0.49 -4.51 7.23
C PRO A 218 0.17 -4.35 5.85
N GLY A 219 -0.62 -4.31 4.77
CA GLY A 219 -0.15 -4.00 3.43
C GLY A 219 0.46 -2.60 3.32
N GLN A 220 -0.23 -1.57 3.83
CA GLN A 220 0.29 -0.20 3.85
C GLN A 220 1.58 -0.09 4.66
N VAL A 221 1.67 -0.75 5.81
CA VAL A 221 2.86 -0.76 6.67
C VAL A 221 4.06 -1.32 5.92
N LEU A 222 3.90 -2.45 5.21
CA LEU A 222 4.98 -3.04 4.40
C LEU A 222 5.39 -2.13 3.24
N ILE A 223 4.41 -1.48 2.59
CA ILE A 223 4.68 -0.48 1.55
C ILE A 223 5.47 0.69 2.14
N ALA A 224 5.07 1.23 3.29
CA ALA A 224 5.74 2.34 3.96
C ALA A 224 7.18 1.98 4.38
N LEU A 225 7.39 0.78 4.94
CA LEU A 225 8.72 0.25 5.28
C LEU A 225 9.64 0.13 4.07
N SER A 226 9.09 -0.20 2.90
CA SER A 226 9.87 -0.29 1.67
C SER A 226 10.48 1.06 1.23
N ALA A 227 10.07 2.18 1.86
CA ALA A 227 10.64 3.50 1.60
C ALA A 227 12.00 3.72 2.28
N LEU A 228 12.35 2.89 3.27
CA LEU A 228 13.62 3.00 3.99
C LEU A 228 14.82 2.82 3.05
N PRO A 229 15.94 3.51 3.31
CA PRO A 229 17.22 3.21 2.68
C PRO A 229 17.61 1.74 2.87
N GLU A 230 18.25 1.14 1.86
CA GLU A 230 18.82 -0.20 1.98
C GLU A 230 19.96 -0.09 3.00
N PRO A 231 20.11 -1.10 3.87
CA PRO A 231 21.34 -1.23 4.63
C PRO A 231 22.46 -1.31 3.61
N THR A 232 23.32 -0.30 3.54
CA THR A 232 24.58 -0.39 2.81
C THR A 232 25.30 -1.61 3.39
N GLY A 233 25.27 -2.72 2.64
CA GLY A 233 26.18 -3.83 2.90
C GLY A 233 27.57 -3.22 2.99
N GLY A 234 28.27 -3.48 4.08
CA GLY A 234 29.61 -2.96 4.28
C GLY A 234 30.53 -3.50 3.21
N VAL A 235 30.60 -2.81 2.07
CA VAL A 235 31.79 -2.79 1.25
C VAL A 235 32.63 -1.69 1.87
N PHE A 236 33.39 -2.07 2.91
CA PHE A 236 34.63 -1.37 3.15
C PHE A 236 35.53 -1.63 1.93
N PRO A 237 36.33 -0.63 1.50
CA PRO A 237 37.08 -0.68 0.24
C PRO A 237 37.99 -1.91 0.14
#